data_AF-A0A1E5T4L5-F1
#
_entry.id   AF-A0A1E5T4L5-F1
#
_cell.length_a   1.000
_cell.length_b   1.000
_cell.length_c   1.000
_cell.angle_alpha   90.00
_cell.angle_beta   90.00
_cell.angle_gamma   90.00
#
_symmetry.space_group_name_H-M   'P 1'
#
loop_
_entity.id
_entity.type
_entity.pdbx_description
1 polymer ?
#
loop_
_entity_poly.entity_id
_entity_poly.type
_entity_poly.pdbx_seq_one_letter_code
_entity_poly.pdbx_strand_id
1 'polypeptide(L)'
;MTDTNNIVPIGTPLKKVKDLPKSIITHMPFIMFRPFLKAHNGNEYITMDFLYFYKNLRVTSPFVDGQYFDELPEGNVLKFNAETFDKSIKNMVVKNTYYFKKDLKSNTLFFRMLASQETINAYNKANPKNPIGGGDFIDRDTGLPSFFTNDCEIGIPPVPPT
;
A
#
# COMPACT_ATOMS: atom_id res chain seq x y z
N MET A 1 -21.44 -21.18 -6.59
CA MET A 1 -21.80 -20.17 -5.56
C MET A 1 -20.68 -19.16 -5.57
N THR A 2 -20.97 -17.93 -5.97
CA THR A 2 -19.98 -16.83 -5.99
C THR A 2 -19.66 -16.47 -4.56
N ASP A 3 -18.45 -16.81 -4.11
CA ASP A 3 -17.92 -16.34 -2.84
C ASP A 3 -17.96 -14.81 -2.83
N THR A 4 -18.79 -14.25 -1.97
CA THR A 4 -18.71 -12.86 -1.56
C THR A 4 -17.27 -12.63 -1.11
N ASN A 5 -16.49 -11.94 -1.94
CA ASN A 5 -15.15 -11.48 -1.62
C ASN A 5 -15.18 -10.88 -0.21
N ASN A 6 -14.63 -11.60 0.76
CA ASN A 6 -14.40 -11.09 2.11
C ASN A 6 -13.28 -10.05 2.00
N ILE A 7 -13.65 -8.86 1.55
CA ILE A 7 -12.77 -7.70 1.52
C ILE A 7 -12.66 -7.22 2.98
N VAL A 8 -11.66 -7.75 3.69
CA VAL A 8 -11.42 -7.42 5.10
C VAL A 8 -10.61 -6.11 5.18
N PRO A 9 -10.97 -5.17 6.08
CA PRO A 9 -10.13 -4.02 6.39
C PRO A 9 -8.70 -4.45 6.73
N ILE A 10 -7.73 -3.86 6.05
CA ILE A 10 -6.31 -4.15 6.29
C ILE A 10 -5.71 -3.13 7.25
N GLY A 11 -4.86 -3.63 8.13
CA GLY A 11 -4.09 -2.80 9.05
C GLY A 11 -4.70 -2.66 10.44
N THR A 12 -3.89 -2.16 11.35
CA THR A 12 -4.20 -2.10 12.78
C THR A 12 -4.43 -0.65 13.20
N PRO A 13 -5.56 -0.32 13.86
CA PRO A 13 -5.75 0.99 14.47
C PRO A 13 -4.69 1.24 15.53
N LEU A 14 -3.94 2.32 15.40
CA LEU A 14 -2.93 2.73 16.35
C LEU A 14 -3.49 3.80 17.27
N LYS A 15 -3.78 3.43 18.52
CA LYS A 15 -4.21 4.40 19.54
C LYS A 15 -3.08 5.40 19.86
N LYS A 16 -1.82 4.94 19.90
CA LYS A 16 -0.58 5.73 20.08
C LYS A 16 0.59 4.86 19.60
N VAL A 17 1.38 5.30 18.61
CA VAL A 17 2.76 4.81 18.50
C VAL A 17 3.61 5.88 19.13
N LYS A 18 4.14 5.58 20.32
CA LYS A 18 4.85 6.52 21.18
C LYS A 18 6.05 7.17 20.46
N ASP A 19 6.59 6.46 19.47
CA ASP A 19 7.87 6.78 18.86
C ASP A 19 7.78 7.10 17.35
N LEU A 20 6.58 7.13 16.77
CA LEU A 20 6.40 7.57 15.38
C LEU A 20 6.17 9.09 15.36
N PRO A 21 7.04 9.88 14.72
CA PRO A 21 6.82 11.31 14.57
C PRO A 21 5.45 11.57 13.96
N LYS A 22 4.71 12.55 14.51
CA LYS A 22 3.37 12.93 14.01
C LYS A 22 3.37 13.34 12.53
N SER A 23 4.54 13.62 11.97
CA SER A 23 4.79 13.95 10.56
C SER A 23 4.88 12.75 9.62
N ILE A 24 4.98 11.50 10.12
CA ILE A 24 5.01 10.27 9.31
C ILE A 24 3.58 9.75 9.08
N ILE A 25 2.63 10.65 8.78
CA ILE A 25 1.44 10.24 8.02
C ILE A 25 1.94 10.21 6.57
N THR A 26 2.44 9.06 6.13
CA THR A 26 3.05 8.96 4.82
C THR A 26 1.98 8.66 3.80
N HIS A 27 1.77 9.60 2.90
CA HIS A 27 1.00 9.37 1.69
C HIS A 27 1.76 8.48 0.69
N MET A 28 3.06 8.19 0.94
CA MET A 28 3.93 7.30 0.18
C MET A 28 4.18 5.96 0.92
N PRO A 29 4.27 4.79 0.25
CA PRO A 29 4.46 3.51 0.91
C PRO A 29 5.94 3.24 1.09
N PHE A 30 6.29 2.62 2.21
CA PHE A 30 7.63 2.08 2.40
C PHE A 30 7.63 0.65 1.89
N ILE A 31 8.40 0.42 0.84
CA ILE A 31 8.52 -0.88 0.19
C ILE A 31 9.98 -1.30 0.22
N MET A 32 10.22 -2.50 0.74
CA MET A 32 11.56 -3.04 0.94
C MET A 32 11.61 -4.47 0.42
N PHE A 33 12.51 -4.73 -0.51
CA PHE A 33 12.82 -6.09 -0.92
C PHE A 33 13.96 -6.62 -0.06
N ARG A 34 13.79 -7.82 0.50
CA ARG A 34 14.82 -8.44 1.33
C ARG A 34 15.93 -9.03 0.46
N PRO A 35 17.19 -9.02 0.93
CA PRO A 35 18.34 -9.53 0.17
C PRO A 35 18.46 -11.06 0.22
N PHE A 36 17.39 -11.78 0.52
CA PHE A 36 17.37 -13.24 0.60
C PHE A 36 16.08 -13.81 0.03
N LEU A 37 16.21 -14.97 -0.62
CA LEU A 37 15.09 -15.70 -1.18
C LEU A 37 14.39 -16.55 -0.11
N LYS A 38 13.08 -16.70 -0.25
CA LYS A 38 12.25 -17.60 0.53
C LYS A 38 11.92 -18.83 -0.30
N ALA A 39 12.24 -20.03 0.20
CA ALA A 39 11.81 -21.28 -0.41
C ALA A 39 10.38 -21.65 0.02
N HIS A 40 9.53 -22.02 -0.93
CA HIS A 40 8.18 -22.53 -0.70
C HIS A 40 7.74 -23.43 -1.86
N ASN A 41 7.23 -24.64 -1.56
CA ASN A 41 6.75 -25.62 -2.55
C ASN A 41 7.72 -25.87 -3.73
N GLY A 42 9.03 -25.94 -3.46
CA GLY A 42 10.06 -26.17 -4.47
C GLY A 42 10.40 -24.94 -5.35
N ASN A 43 9.75 -23.80 -5.12
CA ASN A 43 10.05 -22.53 -5.78
C ASN A 43 10.79 -21.57 -4.82
N GLU A 44 11.45 -20.57 -5.40
CA GLU A 44 12.11 -19.50 -4.67
C GLU A 44 11.44 -18.16 -4.95
N TYR A 45 11.28 -17.36 -3.89
CA TYR A 45 10.55 -16.09 -3.94
C TYR A 45 11.38 -14.94 -3.37
N ILE A 46 11.32 -13.79 -4.03
CA ILE A 46 11.80 -12.50 -3.52
C ILE A 46 10.78 -12.00 -2.49
N THR A 47 11.24 -11.71 -1.28
CA THR A 47 10.39 -11.19 -0.20
C THR A 47 10.27 -9.67 -0.32
N MET A 48 9.05 -9.16 -0.29
CA MET A 48 8.74 -7.73 -0.29
C MET A 48 7.95 -7.36 0.96
N ASP A 49 8.51 -6.52 1.82
CA ASP A 49 7.81 -5.91 2.93
C ASP A 49 7.15 -4.61 2.46
N PHE A 50 5.87 -4.45 2.78
CA PHE A 50 5.05 -3.28 2.51
C PHE A 50 4.59 -2.65 3.83
N LEU A 51 4.82 -1.34 3.98
CA LEU A 51 4.40 -0.57 5.14
C LEU A 51 3.75 0.74 4.70
N TYR A 52 2.52 1.00 5.16
CA TYR A 52 1.78 2.22 4.82
C TYR A 52 1.00 2.78 6.01
N PHE A 53 1.00 4.11 6.15
CA PHE A 53 0.38 4.84 7.25
C PHE A 53 -0.72 5.75 6.72
N TYR A 54 -1.90 5.72 7.32
CA TYR A 54 -2.94 6.68 7.00
C TYR A 54 -3.77 7.03 8.23
N LYS A 55 -4.48 8.16 8.13
CA LYS A 55 -5.31 8.72 9.19
C LYS A 55 -6.75 8.81 8.72
N ASN A 56 -7.70 8.50 9.58
CA ASN A 56 -9.14 8.62 9.30
C ASN A 56 -9.62 7.91 8.01
N LEU A 57 -8.88 6.95 7.48
CA LEU A 57 -9.29 6.15 6.31
C LEU A 57 -9.43 4.70 6.76
N ARG A 58 -10.28 3.95 6.07
CA ARG A 58 -10.34 2.49 6.13
C ARG A 58 -9.88 1.98 4.77
N VAL A 59 -8.81 1.20 4.74
CA VAL A 59 -8.26 0.65 3.50
C VAL A 59 -8.52 -0.85 3.42
N THR A 60 -8.78 -1.34 2.22
CA THR A 60 -8.94 -2.76 1.89
C THR A 60 -8.06 -3.15 0.71
N SER A 61 -7.84 -4.44 0.54
CA SER A 61 -7.05 -5.04 -0.54
C SER A 61 -7.61 -6.42 -0.87
N PRO A 62 -7.60 -6.86 -2.14
CA PRO A 62 -7.88 -8.25 -2.50
C PRO A 62 -6.73 -9.20 -2.12
N PHE A 63 -5.55 -8.65 -1.80
CA PHE A 63 -4.36 -9.41 -1.43
C PHE A 63 -4.27 -9.60 0.07
N VAL A 64 -3.83 -10.80 0.49
CA VAL A 64 -3.66 -11.16 1.90
C VAL A 64 -2.20 -11.05 2.34
N ASP A 65 -1.97 -10.79 3.62
CA ASP A 65 -0.63 -10.83 4.20
C ASP A 65 -0.03 -12.24 4.07
N GLY A 66 1.23 -12.33 3.64
CA GLY A 66 1.94 -13.57 3.37
C GLY A 66 1.60 -14.23 2.04
N GLN A 67 0.89 -13.56 1.13
CA GLN A 67 0.54 -14.11 -0.18
C GLN A 67 1.77 -14.40 -1.04
N TYR A 68 1.75 -15.54 -1.72
CA TYR A 68 2.73 -15.95 -2.73
C TYR A 68 2.18 -15.66 -4.13
N PHE A 69 2.98 -14.99 -4.95
CA PHE A 69 2.69 -14.59 -6.32
C PHE A 69 3.59 -15.38 -7.27
N ASP A 70 3.02 -16.39 -7.92
CA ASP A 70 3.69 -17.13 -8.99
C ASP A 70 3.67 -16.35 -10.32
N GLU A 71 2.70 -15.45 -10.47
CA GLU A 71 2.52 -14.50 -11.57
C GLU A 71 2.30 -13.09 -11.00
N LEU A 72 2.54 -12.05 -11.81
CA LEU A 72 2.21 -10.68 -11.40
C LEU A 72 0.70 -10.54 -11.19
N PRO A 73 0.27 -9.69 -10.22
CA PRO A 73 -1.15 -9.35 -10.11
C PRO A 73 -1.65 -8.69 -11.41
N GLU A 74 -2.95 -8.71 -11.65
CA GLU A 74 -3.57 -8.14 -12.84
C GLU A 74 -3.09 -6.70 -13.10
N GLY A 75 -2.65 -6.43 -14.35
CA GLY A 75 -2.09 -5.14 -14.74
C GLY A 75 -0.74 -4.80 -14.09
N ASN A 76 -0.10 -5.78 -13.44
CA ASN A 76 1.10 -5.61 -12.62
C ASN A 76 0.88 -4.64 -11.44
N VAL A 77 -0.35 -4.54 -10.91
CA VAL A 77 -0.70 -3.55 -9.88
C VAL A 77 -1.09 -4.20 -8.54
N LEU A 78 -0.41 -3.83 -7.46
CA LEU A 78 -0.92 -3.97 -6.10
C LEU A 78 -1.92 -2.84 -5.79
N LYS A 79 -3.19 -3.18 -5.96
CA LYS A 79 -4.35 -2.32 -5.73
C LYS A 79 -4.84 -2.34 -4.28
N PHE A 80 -5.02 -1.15 -3.72
CA PHE A 80 -5.62 -0.88 -2.42
C PHE A 80 -6.81 0.07 -2.59
N ASN A 81 -7.84 -0.04 -1.76
CA ASN A 81 -9.02 0.83 -1.82
C ASN A 81 -9.23 1.51 -0.47
N ALA A 82 -9.21 2.84 -0.42
CA ALA A 82 -9.68 3.62 0.71
C ALA A 82 -11.22 3.72 0.64
N GLU A 83 -11.91 2.71 1.18
CA GLU A 83 -13.35 2.55 1.02
C GLU A 83 -14.15 3.65 1.71
N THR A 84 -13.75 4.02 2.93
CA THR A 84 -14.51 4.96 3.75
C THR A 84 -13.60 5.84 4.60
N PHE A 85 -14.09 7.05 4.86
CA PHE A 85 -13.55 7.94 5.88
C PHE A 85 -14.17 7.61 7.25
N ASP A 86 -13.32 7.45 8.27
CA ASP A 86 -13.74 7.07 9.61
C ASP A 86 -12.96 7.85 10.68
N LYS A 87 -13.61 8.84 11.31
CA LYS A 87 -13.01 9.71 12.35
C LYS A 87 -12.55 8.97 13.61
N SER A 88 -13.01 7.73 13.80
CA SER A 88 -12.56 6.88 14.91
C SER A 88 -11.13 6.37 14.70
N ILE A 89 -10.70 6.25 13.44
CA ILE A 89 -9.35 5.81 13.06
C ILE A 89 -8.37 6.99 13.20
N LYS A 90 -7.71 7.12 14.35
CA LYS A 90 -6.74 8.20 14.58
C LYS A 90 -5.48 8.06 13.74
N ASN A 91 -4.95 6.86 13.66
CA ASN A 91 -3.87 6.43 12.77
C ASN A 91 -4.09 4.93 12.51
N MET A 92 -3.74 4.46 11.32
CA MET A 92 -3.78 3.05 10.96
C MET A 92 -2.51 2.72 10.19
N VAL A 93 -1.98 1.53 10.45
CA VAL A 93 -0.81 0.99 9.76
C VAL A 93 -1.17 -0.31 9.09
N VAL A 94 -0.86 -0.39 7.80
CA VAL A 94 -0.82 -1.64 7.06
C VAL A 94 0.63 -2.10 7.02
N LYS A 95 0.86 -3.32 7.50
CA LYS A 95 2.16 -3.99 7.43
C LYS A 95 1.93 -5.37 6.85
N ASN A 96 2.29 -5.54 5.58
CA ASN A 96 2.12 -6.81 4.87
C ASN A 96 3.45 -7.28 4.30
N THR A 97 3.62 -8.58 4.20
CA THR A 97 4.74 -9.23 3.51
C THR A 97 4.17 -9.99 2.31
N TYR A 98 4.76 -9.79 1.14
CA TYR A 98 4.40 -10.51 -0.08
C TYR A 98 5.61 -11.26 -0.63
N TYR A 99 5.37 -12.36 -1.32
CA TYR A 99 6.41 -13.22 -1.88
C TYR A 99 6.24 -13.33 -3.39
N PHE A 100 7.14 -12.74 -4.18
CA PHE A 100 7.09 -12.79 -5.65
C PHE A 100 8.06 -13.83 -6.17
N LYS A 101 7.62 -14.73 -7.05
CA LYS A 101 8.49 -15.77 -7.60
C LYS A 101 9.73 -15.13 -8.23
N LYS A 102 10.92 -15.69 -7.98
CA LYS A 102 12.20 -15.07 -8.38
C LYS A 102 12.29 -14.80 -9.89
N ASP A 103 11.57 -15.57 -10.69
CA ASP A 103 11.54 -15.46 -12.14
C ASP A 103 10.74 -14.25 -12.64
N LEU A 104 9.92 -13.63 -11.77
CA LEU A 104 9.25 -12.35 -12.03
C LEU A 104 10.20 -11.14 -11.97
N LYS A 105 11.49 -11.35 -11.63
CA LYS A 105 12.53 -10.32 -11.66
C LYS A 105 12.49 -9.54 -12.99
N SER A 106 12.90 -8.27 -12.97
CA SER A 106 12.88 -7.34 -14.11
C SER A 106 11.51 -6.84 -14.61
N ASN A 107 10.40 -7.18 -13.94
CA ASN A 107 9.11 -6.56 -14.22
C ASN A 107 8.86 -5.36 -13.29
N THR A 108 8.23 -4.32 -13.86
CA THR A 108 7.68 -3.20 -13.11
C THR A 108 6.46 -3.65 -12.31
N LEU A 109 6.50 -3.47 -11.00
CA LEU A 109 5.33 -3.62 -10.12
C LEU A 109 4.79 -2.22 -9.81
N PHE A 110 3.49 -2.02 -9.96
CA PHE A 110 2.83 -0.78 -9.65
C PHE A 110 2.05 -0.86 -8.34
N PHE A 111 1.92 0.26 -7.64
CA PHE A 111 1.06 0.40 -6.47
C PHE A 111 0.00 1.45 -6.74
N ARG A 112 -1.25 1.13 -6.41
CA ARG A 112 -2.38 2.03 -6.63
C ARG A 112 -3.30 2.06 -5.42
N MET A 113 -3.71 3.26 -5.02
CA MET A 113 -4.72 3.47 -3.99
C MET A 113 -5.91 4.22 -4.58
N LEU A 114 -7.05 3.54 -4.63
CA LEU A 114 -8.30 4.14 -5.09
C LEU A 114 -9.06 4.76 -3.91
N ALA A 115 -9.58 5.97 -4.11
CA ALA A 115 -10.49 6.64 -3.19
C ALA A 115 -11.57 7.38 -4.01
N SER A 116 -12.81 7.42 -3.51
CA SER A 116 -13.85 8.26 -4.10
C SER A 116 -13.61 9.74 -3.79
N GLN A 117 -14.10 10.65 -4.64
CA GLN A 117 -14.00 12.09 -4.38
C GLN A 117 -14.67 12.49 -3.06
N GLU A 118 -15.74 11.80 -2.68
CA GLU A 118 -16.40 11.97 -1.38
C GLU A 118 -15.47 11.65 -0.22
N THR A 119 -14.79 10.49 -0.25
CA THR A 119 -13.80 10.09 0.77
C THR A 119 -12.63 11.08 0.84
N ILE A 120 -12.13 11.54 -0.32
CA ILE A 120 -11.07 12.55 -0.41
C ILE A 120 -11.52 13.86 0.25
N ASN A 121 -12.70 14.35 -0.10
CA ASN A 121 -13.24 15.60 0.45
C ASN A 121 -13.47 15.51 1.97
N ALA A 122 -14.00 14.37 2.45
CA ALA A 122 -14.21 14.12 3.86
C ALA A 122 -12.89 14.09 4.64
N TYR A 123 -11.86 13.43 4.08
CA TYR A 123 -10.52 13.42 4.64
C TYR A 123 -9.93 14.84 4.72
N ASN A 124 -9.97 15.60 3.62
CA ASN A 124 -9.39 16.95 3.54
C ASN A 124 -10.06 17.92 4.51
N LYS A 125 -11.39 17.84 4.64
CA LYS A 125 -12.15 18.63 5.64
C LYS A 125 -11.72 18.31 7.07
N ALA A 126 -11.38 17.06 7.36
CA ALA A 126 -10.97 16.62 8.70
C ALA A 126 -9.47 16.82 8.98
N ASN A 127 -8.64 16.95 7.94
CA ASN A 127 -7.20 17.10 8.02
C ASN A 127 -6.69 18.32 7.23
N PRO A 128 -7.17 19.55 7.51
CA PRO A 128 -6.86 20.74 6.69
C PRO A 128 -5.38 21.14 6.70
N LYS A 129 -4.59 20.65 7.67
CA LYS A 129 -3.14 20.89 7.74
C LYS A 129 -2.32 19.91 6.89
N ASN A 130 -2.89 18.74 6.59
CA ASN A 130 -2.29 17.69 5.78
C ASN A 130 -3.34 17.17 4.78
N PRO A 131 -3.88 18.03 3.91
CA PRO A 131 -4.84 17.59 2.90
C PRO A 131 -4.14 16.71 1.87
N ILE A 132 -4.93 15.89 1.19
CA ILE A 132 -4.53 15.11 0.04
C ILE A 132 -4.84 15.94 -1.21
N GLY A 133 -3.81 16.14 -2.04
CA GLY A 133 -3.93 16.83 -3.33
C GLY A 133 -4.72 16.01 -4.36
N GLY A 134 -5.08 16.65 -5.47
CA GLY A 134 -5.55 15.97 -6.67
C GLY A 134 -4.44 15.90 -7.71
N GLY A 135 -4.31 14.79 -8.44
CA GLY A 135 -3.35 14.68 -9.56
C GLY A 135 -2.10 13.85 -9.26
N ASP A 136 -0.92 14.36 -9.66
CA ASP A 136 0.39 13.71 -9.56
C ASP A 136 0.82 13.42 -8.11
N PHE A 137 1.83 12.55 -7.92
CA PHE A 137 2.33 12.11 -6.60
C PHE A 137 2.54 13.24 -5.58
N ILE A 138 2.99 14.39 -6.08
CA ILE A 138 3.01 15.67 -5.39
C ILE A 138 2.31 16.65 -6.33
N ASP A 139 1.24 17.27 -5.86
CA ASP A 139 0.60 18.38 -6.57
C ASP A 139 1.65 19.47 -6.80
N ARG A 140 1.91 19.81 -8.07
CA ARG A 140 3.03 20.66 -8.45
C ARG A 140 2.89 22.10 -7.95
N ASP A 141 1.66 22.56 -7.76
CA ASP A 141 1.36 23.94 -7.38
C ASP A 141 1.32 24.13 -5.87
N THR A 142 0.90 23.09 -5.14
CA THR A 142 0.68 23.15 -3.69
C THR A 142 1.73 22.37 -2.90
N GLY A 143 2.51 21.52 -3.54
CA GLY A 143 3.47 20.62 -2.89
C GLY A 143 2.81 19.54 -2.03
N LEU A 144 1.49 19.38 -2.15
CA LEU A 144 0.73 18.44 -1.34
C LEU A 144 0.87 17.03 -1.89
N PRO A 145 1.08 16.02 -1.03
CA PRO A 145 1.05 14.65 -1.47
C PRO A 145 -0.36 14.25 -1.91
N SER A 146 -0.46 13.56 -3.05
CA SER A 146 -1.71 12.96 -3.54
C SER A 146 -1.85 11.51 -3.05
N PHE A 147 -3.04 10.93 -3.14
CA PHE A 147 -3.17 9.47 -3.14
C PHE A 147 -2.36 8.88 -4.31
N PHE A 148 -2.02 7.58 -4.30
CA PHE A 148 -1.55 6.89 -5.52
C PHE A 148 -2.69 6.71 -6.51
N THR A 149 -3.27 7.81 -6.97
CA THR A 149 -4.27 7.82 -8.02
C THR A 149 -3.66 7.38 -9.35
N ASN A 150 -2.36 7.66 -9.54
CA ASN A 150 -1.51 7.13 -10.59
C ASN A 150 -0.61 6.00 -10.05
N ASP A 151 -0.27 5.06 -10.94
CA ASP A 151 0.50 3.86 -10.63
C ASP A 151 1.92 4.20 -10.16
N CYS A 152 2.25 3.84 -8.90
CA CYS A 152 3.58 4.01 -8.35
C CYS A 152 4.47 2.84 -8.77
N GLU A 153 5.35 3.09 -9.75
CA GLU A 153 6.31 2.09 -10.24
C GLU A 153 7.38 1.76 -9.20
N ILE A 154 7.58 0.46 -9.00
CA ILE A 154 8.63 -0.12 -8.21
C ILE A 154 9.25 -1.25 -9.01
N GLY A 155 10.55 -1.10 -9.30
CA GLY A 155 11.32 -2.20 -9.88
C GLY A 155 11.53 -3.31 -8.85
N ILE A 156 11.12 -4.54 -9.19
CA ILE A 156 11.55 -5.71 -8.42
C ILE A 156 13.05 -5.87 -8.66
N PRO A 157 13.89 -5.80 -7.62
CA PRO A 157 15.34 -5.85 -7.79
C PRO A 157 15.76 -7.22 -8.36
N PRO A 158 16.90 -7.27 -9.06
CA PRO A 158 17.47 -8.55 -9.45
C PRO A 158 17.77 -9.40 -8.22
N VAL A 159 17.73 -10.72 -8.41
CA VAL A 159 18.08 -11.69 -7.37
C VAL A 159 19.52 -11.42 -6.92
N PRO A 160 19.79 -11.31 -5.59
CA PRO A 160 21.15 -11.19 -5.07
C PRO A 160 22.03 -12.34 -5.55
N PRO A 161 23.31 -12.10 -5.90
CA PRO A 161 24.23 -13.18 -6.26
C PRO A 161 24.38 -14.16 -5.08
N THR A 162 24.33 -15.45 -5.40
CA THR A 162 24.62 -16.57 -4.49
C THR A 162 26.09 -16.65 -4.13
#